data_AF-A0A6I8PGN4-F1
#
_entry.id   AF-A0A6I8PGN4-F1
#
_cell.length_a   1.000
_cell.length_b   1.000
_cell.length_c   1.000
_cell.angle_alpha   90.00
_cell.angle_beta   90.00
_cell.angle_gamma   90.00
#
_symmetry.space_group_name_H-M   'P 1'
#
loop_
_entity.id
_entity.type
_entity.pdbx_description
1 polymer ?
#
loop_
_entity_poly.entity_id
_entity_poly.type
_entity_poly.pdbx_seq_one_letter_code
_entity_poly.pdbx_strand_id
1 'polypeptide(L)'
;MAGGERERDRLPRVARGVRDLERRRIAGGERDRDRLRVSSGVRDLERRRITRGVRDRERRRAAGEVRERDRLRVAGEVRERDRLRVMGDVLDRDLRRVMGEVRLRDRRRVTGGVLDRDRRRVTGGVRDLDRRRVTGVLDRDLRRVTGGVRDRDLLRFTGEALDRDLRRLTGDVRERERLRLTGDVLDLDLRRVTRGVLDLERRWVAGEARDLERFQGAGDVRERERFRLAGGVRERPRRRREDVRELSCRVGDREW
;
A
#
# COMPACT_ATOMS: atom_id res chain seq x y z
N MET A 1 -13.06 -8.20 33.77
CA MET A 1 -11.72 -7.80 33.30
C MET A 1 -11.85 -6.69 32.26
N ALA A 2 -11.98 -5.44 32.75
CA ALA A 2 -12.14 -4.26 31.92
C ALA A 2 -10.77 -3.71 31.53
N GLY A 3 -10.40 -3.79 30.25
CA GLY A 3 -9.24 -3.08 29.70
C GLY A 3 -9.73 -1.91 28.86
N GLY A 4 -9.68 -0.71 29.43
CA GLY A 4 -10.12 0.55 28.82
C GLY A 4 -9.26 1.00 27.63
N GLU A 5 -9.58 2.20 27.11
CA GLU A 5 -8.81 2.83 26.04
C GLU A 5 -7.34 3.02 26.46
N ARG A 6 -6.39 2.60 25.62
CA ARG A 6 -4.94 2.75 25.88
C ARG A 6 -4.36 3.83 24.97
N GLU A 7 -3.75 4.86 25.55
CA GLU A 7 -2.94 5.84 24.82
C GLU A 7 -1.45 5.61 25.11
N ARG A 8 -0.62 5.71 24.08
CA ARG A 8 0.82 5.56 24.21
C ARG A 8 1.56 6.51 23.30
N ASP A 9 2.53 7.23 23.87
CA ASP A 9 3.42 8.09 23.11
C ASP A 9 4.89 7.63 23.33
N ARG A 10 5.62 7.27 22.27
CA ARG A 10 7.08 7.02 22.32
C ARG A 10 7.84 8.05 21.51
N LEU A 11 8.78 8.78 22.12
CA LEU A 11 9.60 9.80 21.46
C LEU A 11 11.14 9.59 21.55
N PRO A 12 11.70 8.39 21.42
CA PRO A 12 13.13 8.16 21.62
C PRO A 12 14.01 8.71 20.48
N ARG A 13 15.12 9.33 20.89
CA ARG A 13 16.30 9.57 20.05
C ARG A 13 17.39 8.62 20.52
N VAL A 14 17.76 7.65 19.68
CA VAL A 14 18.69 6.58 20.09
C VAL A 14 19.88 6.55 19.13
N ALA A 15 21.09 6.57 19.68
CA ALA A 15 22.31 6.41 18.89
C ALA A 15 22.49 4.96 18.43
N ARG A 16 22.11 4.01 19.28
CA ARG A 16 22.12 2.56 19.02
C ARG A 16 20.80 2.09 18.39
N GLY A 17 20.80 0.85 17.90
CA GLY A 17 19.61 0.24 17.31
C GLY A 17 18.49 0.05 18.34
N VAL A 18 17.25 0.16 17.87
CA VAL A 18 16.04 -0.10 18.68
C VAL A 18 15.49 -1.47 18.31
N ARG A 19 15.05 -2.23 19.31
CA ARG A 19 14.38 -3.52 19.12
C ARG A 19 13.16 -3.58 20.02
N ASP A 20 11.97 -3.49 19.41
CA ASP A 20 10.72 -3.56 20.15
C ASP A 20 9.98 -4.86 19.85
N LEU A 21 9.55 -5.54 20.91
CA LEU A 21 8.74 -6.75 20.83
C LEU A 21 7.47 -6.57 21.65
N GLU A 22 6.32 -6.60 20.98
CA GLU A 22 5.06 -6.31 21.65
C GLU A 22 3.97 -7.33 21.33
N ARG A 23 3.27 -7.76 22.38
CA ARG A 23 2.09 -8.61 22.26
C ARG A 23 0.98 -8.12 23.18
N ARG A 24 -0.10 -7.60 22.58
CA ARG A 24 -1.20 -6.94 23.31
C ARG A 24 -2.55 -7.59 23.02
N ARG A 25 -3.40 -7.68 24.05
CA ARG A 25 -4.84 -7.91 23.93
C ARG A 25 -5.56 -6.77 24.64
N ILE A 26 -6.42 -6.06 23.93
CA ILE A 26 -7.07 -4.83 24.41
C ILE A 26 -8.57 -4.96 24.16
N ALA A 27 -9.36 -4.79 25.22
CA ALA A 27 -10.82 -4.82 25.15
C ALA A 27 -11.40 -3.45 24.71
N GLY A 28 -10.67 -2.37 24.97
CA GLY A 28 -10.96 -1.01 24.57
C GLY A 28 -10.38 -0.63 23.21
N GLY A 29 -10.40 0.67 22.92
CA GLY A 29 -9.66 1.24 21.80
C GLY A 29 -8.17 1.42 22.13
N GLU A 30 -7.34 1.55 21.12
CA GLU A 30 -5.92 1.89 21.27
C GLU A 30 -5.58 3.14 20.45
N ARG A 31 -4.72 3.99 21.01
CA ARG A 31 -4.16 5.17 20.34
C ARG A 31 -2.65 5.21 20.59
N ASP A 32 -1.87 4.87 19.59
CA ASP A 32 -0.41 4.94 19.71
C ASP A 32 0.17 6.06 18.83
N ARG A 33 1.14 6.80 19.37
CA ARG A 33 1.97 7.73 18.61
C ARG A 33 3.45 7.46 18.88
N ASP A 34 4.10 6.91 17.87
CA ASP A 34 5.51 6.61 17.95
C ASP A 34 6.30 7.55 17.04
N ARG A 35 7.34 8.17 17.59
CA ARG A 35 8.27 9.05 16.88
C ARG A 35 9.69 8.64 17.23
N LEU A 36 10.28 7.80 16.40
CA LEU A 36 11.65 7.33 16.59
C LEU A 36 12.61 8.10 15.70
N ARG A 37 13.79 8.44 16.25
CA ARG A 37 14.97 8.80 15.46
C ARG A 37 16.13 7.92 15.89
N VAL A 38 16.62 7.09 14.98
CA VAL A 38 17.71 6.15 15.25
C VAL A 38 18.82 6.25 14.21
N SER A 39 20.04 5.86 14.62
CA SER A 39 21.22 5.96 13.76
C SER A 39 21.83 4.60 13.37
N SER A 40 21.34 3.47 13.89
CA SER A 40 21.92 2.15 13.59
C SER A 40 20.90 1.05 13.24
N GLY A 41 19.62 1.41 13.09
CA GLY A 41 18.54 0.51 12.65
C GLY A 41 17.41 0.29 13.66
N VAL A 42 16.29 -0.24 13.18
CA VAL A 42 15.07 -0.56 13.96
C VAL A 42 14.63 -1.99 13.66
N ARG A 43 14.22 -2.74 14.69
CA ARG A 43 13.54 -4.02 14.51
C ARG A 43 12.33 -4.11 15.41
N ASP A 44 11.16 -4.00 14.81
CA ASP A 44 9.90 -4.00 15.53
C ASP A 44 9.07 -5.23 15.15
N LEU A 45 8.54 -5.90 16.17
CA LEU A 45 7.67 -7.07 16.02
C LEU A 45 6.44 -6.89 16.90
N GLU A 46 5.31 -6.61 16.26
CA GLU A 46 4.07 -6.35 16.99
C GLU A 46 2.98 -7.38 16.73
N ARG A 47 2.25 -7.73 17.79
CA ARG A 47 1.07 -8.59 17.72
C ARG A 47 -0.04 -8.04 18.58
N ARG A 48 -1.07 -7.48 17.94
CA ARG A 48 -2.18 -6.81 18.62
C ARG A 48 -3.51 -7.50 18.32
N ARG A 49 -4.33 -7.66 19.35
CA ARG A 49 -5.75 -8.05 19.23
C ARG A 49 -6.61 -7.04 19.98
N ILE A 50 -7.50 -6.36 19.26
CA ILE A 50 -8.22 -5.18 19.75
C ILE A 50 -9.70 -5.30 19.36
N THR A 51 -10.62 -4.89 20.23
CA THR A 51 -12.07 -5.13 20.03
C THR A 51 -12.94 -3.88 19.85
N ARG A 52 -12.39 -2.66 19.93
CA ARG A 52 -13.14 -1.43 19.61
C ARG A 52 -12.54 -0.61 18.47
N GLY A 53 -11.22 -0.55 18.34
CA GLY A 53 -10.56 0.14 17.24
C GLY A 53 -9.15 0.63 17.59
N VAL A 54 -8.45 1.10 16.58
CA VAL A 54 -7.03 1.47 16.64
C VAL A 54 -6.81 2.80 15.94
N ARG A 55 -6.00 3.66 16.53
CA ARG A 55 -5.51 4.88 15.89
C ARG A 55 -4.01 5.02 16.10
N ASP A 56 -3.25 4.64 15.09
CA ASP A 56 -1.79 4.71 15.16
C ASP A 56 -1.26 5.87 14.31
N ARG A 57 -0.18 6.47 14.79
CA ARG A 57 0.48 7.57 14.10
C ARG A 57 1.98 7.47 14.27
N GLU A 58 2.65 6.98 13.25
CA GLU A 58 4.06 6.72 13.31
C GLU A 58 4.91 7.73 12.53
N ARG A 59 6.07 8.07 13.09
CA ARG A 59 7.07 8.93 12.45
C ARG A 59 8.47 8.42 12.74
N ARG A 60 9.01 7.60 11.85
CA ARG A 60 10.38 7.08 11.96
C ARG A 60 11.37 7.81 11.06
N ARG A 61 12.57 8.05 11.61
CA ARG A 61 13.78 8.43 10.88
C ARG A 61 14.90 7.47 11.26
N ALA A 62 15.42 6.70 10.31
CA ALA A 62 16.50 5.76 10.55
C ALA A 62 17.64 5.95 9.53
N ALA A 63 18.89 5.88 10.02
CA ALA A 63 20.09 5.75 9.20
C ALA A 63 20.65 4.33 9.36
N GLY A 64 19.92 3.34 8.84
CA GLY A 64 20.22 1.92 8.99
C GLY A 64 19.01 1.08 8.58
N GLU A 65 19.15 -0.24 8.66
CA GLU A 65 18.07 -1.17 8.32
C GLU A 65 16.85 -0.95 9.23
N VAL A 66 15.65 -0.96 8.63
CA VAL A 66 14.38 -1.02 9.35
C VAL A 66 13.70 -2.34 9.02
N ARG A 67 13.37 -3.12 10.05
CA ARG A 67 12.60 -4.35 9.91
C ARG A 67 11.35 -4.27 10.75
N GLU A 68 10.20 -4.33 10.10
CA GLU A 68 8.89 -4.24 10.72
C GLU A 68 8.11 -5.52 10.43
N ARG A 69 7.36 -5.99 11.42
CA ARG A 69 6.54 -7.17 11.27
C ARG A 69 5.33 -7.10 12.17
N ASP A 70 4.20 -6.73 11.59
CA ASP A 70 3.00 -6.51 12.36
C ASP A 70 1.93 -7.55 12.10
N ARG A 71 1.27 -7.97 13.19
CA ARG A 71 0.10 -8.83 13.14
C ARG A 71 -1.02 -8.19 13.91
N LEU A 72 -1.98 -7.64 13.18
CA LEU A 72 -3.10 -6.92 13.73
C LEU A 72 -4.40 -7.69 13.54
N ARG A 73 -5.16 -7.86 14.63
CA ARG A 73 -6.55 -8.35 14.60
C ARG A 73 -7.45 -7.34 15.30
N VAL A 74 -8.37 -6.75 14.55
CA VAL A 74 -9.26 -5.69 15.07
C VAL A 74 -10.71 -6.01 14.73
N ALA A 75 -11.59 -5.90 15.73
CA ALA A 75 -13.02 -5.76 15.52
C ALA A 75 -13.36 -4.30 15.83
N GLY A 76 -13.50 -3.45 14.82
CA GLY A 76 -13.57 -2.01 14.97
C GLY A 76 -12.81 -1.26 13.88
N GLU A 77 -12.81 0.07 13.97
CA GLU A 77 -12.11 0.91 13.01
C GLU A 77 -10.59 0.86 13.21
N VAL A 78 -9.85 0.88 12.10
CA VAL A 78 -8.39 1.06 12.10
C VAL A 78 -8.05 2.33 11.34
N ARG A 79 -7.29 3.22 11.98
CA ARG A 79 -6.77 4.44 11.33
C ARG A 79 -5.28 4.53 11.57
N GLU A 80 -4.50 4.54 10.50
CA GLU A 80 -3.04 4.61 10.62
C GLU A 80 -2.48 5.74 9.76
N ARG A 81 -1.34 6.25 10.17
CA ARG A 81 -0.72 7.42 9.56
C ARG A 81 0.78 7.36 9.71
N ASP A 82 1.44 6.77 8.72
CA ASP A 82 2.85 6.49 8.85
C ASP A 82 3.70 7.40 7.99
N ARG A 83 4.82 7.83 8.57
CA ARG A 83 5.83 8.63 7.87
C ARG A 83 7.20 8.08 8.16
N LEU A 84 7.69 7.33 7.19
CA LEU A 84 8.98 6.69 7.26
C LEU A 84 10.01 7.46 6.41
N ARG A 85 11.17 7.75 6.99
CA ARG A 85 12.36 8.21 6.27
C ARG A 85 13.53 7.32 6.63
N VAL A 86 14.06 6.59 5.67
CA VAL A 86 15.16 5.64 5.89
C VAL A 86 16.27 5.90 4.89
N MET A 87 17.49 5.92 5.41
CA MET A 87 18.73 5.82 4.64
C MET A 87 19.32 4.45 4.96
N GLY A 88 19.10 3.48 4.08
CA GLY A 88 19.24 2.05 4.33
C GLY A 88 18.02 1.27 3.83
N ASP A 89 18.05 -0.04 4.04
CA ASP A 89 17.00 -0.93 3.55
C ASP A 89 15.81 -1.02 4.50
N VAL A 90 14.63 -1.23 3.92
CA VAL A 90 13.38 -1.47 4.65
C VAL A 90 12.85 -2.85 4.31
N LEU A 91 12.53 -3.63 5.33
CA LEU A 91 11.79 -4.87 5.22
C LEU A 91 10.54 -4.76 6.06
N ASP A 92 9.39 -4.76 5.40
CA ASP A 92 8.10 -4.66 6.05
C ASP A 92 7.25 -5.91 5.79
N ARG A 93 6.49 -6.34 6.80
CA ARG A 93 5.67 -7.53 6.69
C ARG A 93 4.43 -7.46 7.56
N ASP A 94 3.33 -7.06 6.91
CA ASP A 94 2.07 -6.89 7.58
C ASP A 94 1.05 -8.00 7.35
N LEU A 95 0.40 -8.40 8.44
CA LEU A 95 -0.71 -9.33 8.43
C LEU A 95 -1.88 -8.75 9.21
N ARG A 96 -2.89 -8.27 8.48
CA ARG A 96 -4.03 -7.57 9.07
C ARG A 96 -5.33 -8.32 8.85
N ARG A 97 -6.11 -8.47 9.93
CA ARG A 97 -7.49 -8.94 9.89
C ARG A 97 -8.38 -7.93 10.60
N VAL A 98 -9.26 -7.27 9.85
CA VAL A 98 -10.12 -6.21 10.39
C VAL A 98 -11.58 -6.51 10.07
N MET A 99 -12.44 -6.40 11.08
CA MET A 99 -13.89 -6.34 10.93
C MET A 99 -14.32 -4.92 11.28
N GLY A 100 -14.42 -4.05 10.28
CA GLY A 100 -14.62 -2.61 10.44
C GLY A 100 -13.97 -1.83 9.31
N GLU A 101 -14.05 -0.50 9.38
CA GLU A 101 -13.40 0.38 8.41
C GLU A 101 -11.89 0.46 8.62
N VAL A 102 -11.14 0.52 7.52
CA VAL A 102 -9.70 0.72 7.51
C VAL A 102 -9.37 2.01 6.75
N ARG A 103 -8.58 2.88 7.37
CA ARG A 103 -8.09 4.12 6.75
C ARG A 103 -6.59 4.23 6.94
N LEU A 104 -5.83 4.09 5.87
CA LEU A 104 -4.37 4.10 5.89
C LEU A 104 -3.84 5.31 5.13
N ARG A 105 -2.70 5.82 5.57
CA ARG A 105 -2.09 6.98 4.94
C ARG A 105 -0.60 6.97 5.15
N ASP A 106 0.10 6.48 4.13
CA ASP A 106 1.51 6.22 4.27
C ASP A 106 2.34 7.17 3.43
N ARG A 107 3.46 7.58 4.00
CA ARG A 107 4.47 8.40 3.32
C ARG A 107 5.85 7.83 3.58
N ARG A 108 6.38 7.12 2.60
CA ARG A 108 7.69 6.49 2.68
C ARG A 108 8.70 7.24 1.81
N ARG A 109 9.88 7.50 2.38
CA ARG A 109 11.08 7.95 1.65
C ARG A 109 12.22 7.03 2.04
N VAL A 110 12.65 6.18 1.12
CA VAL A 110 13.73 5.22 1.35
C VAL A 110 14.81 5.44 0.32
N THR A 111 16.04 5.52 0.80
CA THR A 111 17.26 5.56 -0.01
C THR A 111 18.02 4.28 0.32
N GLY A 112 17.79 3.25 -0.49
CA GLY A 112 18.02 1.84 -0.17
C GLY A 112 16.83 1.01 -0.66
N GLY A 113 16.97 -0.32 -0.62
CA GLY A 113 15.96 -1.24 -1.11
C GLY A 113 14.74 -1.34 -0.19
N VAL A 114 13.58 -1.60 -0.77
CA VAL A 114 12.34 -1.87 -0.04
C VAL A 114 11.82 -3.26 -0.38
N LEU A 115 11.59 -4.07 0.66
CA LEU A 115 10.87 -5.33 0.56
C LEU A 115 9.59 -5.24 1.40
N ASP A 116 8.47 -5.01 0.73
CA ASP A 116 7.16 -4.90 1.37
C ASP A 116 6.34 -6.17 1.09
N ARG A 117 5.64 -6.70 2.11
CA ARG A 117 4.85 -7.93 2.01
C ARG A 117 3.59 -7.85 2.86
N ASP A 118 2.52 -7.36 2.27
CA ASP A 118 1.27 -7.17 2.99
C ASP A 118 0.25 -8.26 2.69
N ARG A 119 -0.44 -8.70 3.74
CA ARG A 119 -1.69 -9.47 3.58
C ARG A 119 -2.78 -8.87 4.43
N ARG A 120 -3.82 -8.40 3.76
CA ARG A 120 -4.97 -7.74 4.40
C ARG A 120 -6.24 -8.54 4.14
N ARG A 121 -6.98 -8.81 5.21
CA ARG A 121 -8.36 -9.32 5.16
C ARG A 121 -9.26 -8.34 5.89
N VAL A 122 -10.14 -7.68 5.15
CA VAL A 122 -11.04 -6.66 5.68
C VAL A 122 -12.48 -7.02 5.36
N THR A 123 -13.32 -7.01 6.39
CA THR A 123 -14.78 -6.99 6.25
C THR A 123 -15.24 -5.61 6.67
N GLY A 124 -15.56 -4.76 5.70
CA GLY A 124 -15.77 -3.33 5.87
C GLY A 124 -15.14 -2.54 4.72
N GLY A 125 -15.21 -1.21 4.80
CA GLY A 125 -14.62 -0.31 3.79
C GLY A 125 -13.11 -0.12 3.99
N VAL A 126 -12.37 0.00 2.89
CA VAL A 126 -10.94 0.33 2.88
C VAL A 126 -10.72 1.66 2.16
N ARG A 127 -9.89 2.51 2.75
CA ARG A 127 -9.42 3.74 2.11
C ARG A 127 -7.93 3.93 2.35
N ASP A 128 -7.15 3.75 1.30
CA ASP A 128 -5.70 3.88 1.35
C ASP A 128 -5.22 5.12 0.58
N LEU A 129 -4.11 5.69 1.05
CA LEU A 129 -3.48 6.85 0.42
C LEU A 129 -1.98 6.77 0.61
N ASP A 130 -1.30 6.20 -0.38
CA ASP A 130 0.12 5.96 -0.26
C ASP A 130 0.94 6.90 -1.12
N ARG A 131 2.05 7.37 -0.55
CA ARG A 131 3.05 8.16 -1.26
C ARG A 131 4.43 7.62 -0.98
N ARG A 132 5.03 7.00 -1.97
CA ARG A 132 6.32 6.34 -1.84
C ARG A 132 7.34 7.01 -2.75
N ARG A 133 8.53 7.29 -2.20
CA ARG A 133 9.73 7.65 -2.97
C ARG A 133 10.86 6.72 -2.56
N VAL A 134 11.25 5.83 -3.46
CA VAL A 134 12.01 4.61 -3.11
C VAL A 134 13.01 4.29 -4.22
N THR A 135 14.11 3.62 -3.86
CA THR A 135 15.20 3.26 -4.79
C THR A 135 15.42 1.75 -4.75
N GLY A 136 14.97 1.01 -5.77
CA GLY A 136 14.82 -0.44 -5.67
C GLY A 136 13.61 -0.88 -4.83
N VAL A 137 12.70 -1.67 -5.41
CA VAL A 137 11.47 -2.13 -4.74
C VAL A 137 11.14 -3.57 -5.13
N LEU A 138 10.82 -4.38 -4.12
CA LEU A 138 10.07 -5.62 -4.28
C LEU A 138 8.83 -5.54 -3.41
N ASP A 139 7.68 -5.28 -4.02
CA ASP A 139 6.40 -5.20 -3.32
C ASP A 139 5.54 -6.43 -3.62
N ARG A 140 4.72 -6.83 -2.65
CA ARG A 140 3.80 -7.95 -2.80
C ARG A 140 2.60 -7.80 -1.88
N ASP A 141 1.51 -7.31 -2.46
CA ASP A 141 0.25 -7.16 -1.75
C ASP A 141 -0.74 -8.30 -2.04
N LEU A 142 -1.35 -8.80 -0.97
CA LEU A 142 -2.50 -9.69 -1.03
C LEU A 142 -3.67 -9.09 -0.26
N ARG A 143 -4.70 -8.65 -0.98
CA ARG A 143 -5.88 -8.01 -0.39
C ARG A 143 -7.12 -8.86 -0.62
N ARG A 144 -7.85 -9.13 0.47
CA ARG A 144 -9.23 -9.64 0.41
C ARG A 144 -10.13 -8.67 1.16
N VAL A 145 -11.03 -8.01 0.44
CA VAL A 145 -11.94 -7.01 1.01
C VAL A 145 -13.38 -7.38 0.67
N THR A 146 -14.23 -7.39 1.70
CA THR A 146 -15.68 -7.43 1.54
C THR A 146 -16.22 -6.08 2.00
N GLY A 147 -16.57 -5.22 1.05
CA GLY A 147 -16.87 -3.81 1.24
C GLY A 147 -16.28 -2.96 0.11
N GLY A 148 -16.50 -1.65 0.17
CA GLY A 148 -15.95 -0.72 -0.82
C GLY A 148 -14.46 -0.45 -0.62
N VAL A 149 -13.72 -0.27 -1.72
CA VAL A 149 -12.30 0.08 -1.74
C VAL A 149 -12.09 1.41 -2.43
N ARG A 150 -11.28 2.28 -1.82
CA ARG A 150 -10.85 3.53 -2.42
C ARG A 150 -9.36 3.76 -2.19
N ASP A 151 -8.58 3.46 -3.21
CA ASP A 151 -7.12 3.52 -3.14
C ASP A 151 -6.59 4.67 -3.99
N ARG A 152 -5.48 5.27 -3.54
CA ARG A 152 -4.86 6.38 -4.25
C ARG A 152 -3.36 6.39 -4.00
N ASP A 153 -2.64 5.97 -5.03
CA ASP A 153 -1.22 5.74 -4.90
C ASP A 153 -0.41 6.70 -5.75
N LEU A 154 0.67 7.19 -5.16
CA LEU A 154 1.65 8.05 -5.81
C LEU A 154 3.03 7.46 -5.56
N LEU A 155 3.54 6.78 -6.57
CA LEU A 155 4.86 6.18 -6.54
C LEU A 155 5.83 7.02 -7.37
N ARG A 156 6.98 7.34 -6.77
CA ARG A 156 8.16 7.77 -7.49
C ARG A 156 9.28 6.78 -7.23
N PHE A 157 9.76 6.18 -8.29
CA PHE A 157 10.67 5.05 -8.23
C PHE A 157 11.89 5.30 -9.12
N THR A 158 13.04 4.80 -8.66
CA THR A 158 14.31 4.80 -9.38
C THR A 158 15.02 3.46 -9.16
N GLY A 159 15.46 2.76 -10.22
CA GLY A 159 16.19 1.49 -10.14
C GLY A 159 15.41 0.30 -10.73
N GLU A 160 15.53 -0.89 -10.11
CA GLU A 160 14.73 -2.08 -10.41
C GLU A 160 13.49 -2.23 -9.51
N ALA A 161 12.31 -2.38 -10.08
CA ALA A 161 11.07 -2.63 -9.34
C ALA A 161 10.37 -3.90 -9.79
N LEU A 162 9.94 -4.70 -8.82
CA LEU A 162 8.95 -5.75 -9.02
C LEU A 162 7.76 -5.46 -8.11
N ASP A 163 6.61 -5.24 -8.72
CA ASP A 163 5.34 -5.06 -8.03
C ASP A 163 4.43 -6.27 -8.32
N ARG A 164 3.69 -6.72 -7.30
CA ARG A 164 2.80 -7.88 -7.45
C ARG A 164 1.59 -7.77 -6.55
N ASP A 165 0.48 -7.38 -7.15
CA ASP A 165 -0.78 -7.23 -6.45
C ASP A 165 -1.78 -8.32 -6.78
N LEU A 166 -2.31 -8.94 -5.73
CA LEU A 166 -3.42 -9.88 -5.81
C LEU A 166 -4.60 -9.38 -4.98
N ARG A 167 -5.65 -8.94 -5.66
CA ARG A 167 -6.84 -8.35 -5.03
C ARG A 167 -8.09 -9.19 -5.28
N ARG A 168 -8.79 -9.57 -4.20
CA ARG A 168 -10.13 -10.19 -4.24
C ARG A 168 -11.12 -9.28 -3.52
N LEU A 169 -11.93 -8.57 -4.29
CA LEU A 169 -12.77 -7.48 -3.80
C LEU A 169 -14.26 -7.79 -4.04
N THR A 170 -15.07 -7.62 -2.99
CA THR A 170 -16.52 -7.79 -3.03
C THR A 170 -17.17 -6.49 -2.61
N GLY A 171 -17.37 -5.59 -3.58
CA GLY A 171 -17.82 -4.22 -3.37
C GLY A 171 -17.36 -3.31 -4.50
N ASP A 172 -17.70 -2.03 -4.41
CA ASP A 172 -17.28 -1.04 -5.40
C ASP A 172 -15.82 -0.66 -5.19
N VAL A 173 -15.10 -0.51 -6.30
CA VAL A 173 -13.66 -0.25 -6.32
C VAL A 173 -13.41 1.07 -7.04
N ARG A 174 -12.62 1.95 -6.41
CA ARG A 174 -12.18 3.21 -7.00
C ARG A 174 -10.69 3.37 -6.80
N GLU A 175 -9.91 3.22 -7.85
CA GLU A 175 -8.46 3.25 -7.79
C GLU A 175 -7.91 4.44 -8.58
N ARG A 176 -6.86 5.04 -8.04
CA ARG A 176 -6.23 6.18 -8.71
C ARG A 176 -4.74 6.23 -8.51
N GLU A 177 -4.03 5.86 -9.55
CA GLU A 177 -2.59 5.69 -9.48
C GLU A 177 -1.84 6.74 -10.29
N ARG A 178 -0.71 7.16 -9.73
CA ARG A 178 0.23 8.06 -10.37
C ARG A 178 1.64 7.54 -10.18
N LEU A 179 2.22 7.06 -11.27
CA LEU A 179 3.53 6.42 -11.26
C LEU A 179 4.54 7.29 -12.01
N ARG A 180 5.70 7.52 -11.40
CA ARG A 180 6.90 8.08 -12.04
C ARG A 180 8.05 7.12 -11.85
N LEU A 181 8.44 6.45 -12.92
CA LEU A 181 9.37 5.33 -12.89
C LEU A 181 10.61 5.69 -13.71
N THR A 182 11.78 5.34 -13.19
CA THR A 182 13.05 5.49 -13.89
C THR A 182 13.88 4.23 -13.66
N GLY A 183 14.22 3.51 -14.73
CA GLY A 183 14.78 2.15 -14.65
C GLY A 183 13.75 1.07 -14.98
N ASP A 184 14.07 -0.17 -14.63
CA ASP A 184 13.32 -1.36 -15.06
C ASP A 184 12.20 -1.70 -14.10
N VAL A 185 10.99 -1.93 -14.64
CA VAL A 185 9.81 -2.24 -13.85
C VAL A 185 9.09 -3.47 -14.39
N LEU A 186 8.81 -4.42 -13.48
CA LEU A 186 7.88 -5.52 -13.71
C LEU A 186 6.67 -5.36 -12.79
N ASP A 187 5.50 -5.18 -13.39
CA ASP A 187 4.23 -4.99 -12.70
C ASP A 187 3.30 -6.18 -12.95
N LEU A 188 2.72 -6.77 -11.90
CA LEU A 188 1.85 -7.94 -11.99
C LEU A 188 0.59 -7.78 -11.15
N ASP A 189 -0.50 -7.49 -11.84
CA ASP A 189 -1.75 -7.07 -11.22
C ASP A 189 -2.88 -8.05 -11.52
N LEU A 190 -3.30 -8.80 -10.50
CA LEU A 190 -4.40 -9.77 -10.60
C LEU A 190 -5.58 -9.34 -9.72
N ARG A 191 -6.67 -8.92 -10.36
CA ARG A 191 -7.86 -8.39 -9.69
C ARG A 191 -9.08 -9.27 -9.97
N ARG A 192 -9.80 -9.64 -8.90
CA ARG A 192 -11.14 -10.24 -8.98
C ARG A 192 -12.13 -9.37 -8.23
N VAL A 193 -13.07 -8.76 -8.95
CA VAL A 193 -14.05 -7.79 -8.40
C VAL A 193 -15.47 -8.23 -8.73
N THR A 194 -16.39 -8.18 -7.78
CA THR A 194 -17.77 -8.66 -8.01
C THR A 194 -18.80 -7.55 -8.27
N ARG A 195 -18.44 -6.27 -8.17
CA ARG A 195 -19.33 -5.11 -8.44
C ARG A 195 -18.65 -4.12 -9.39
N GLY A 196 -18.88 -2.81 -9.22
CA GLY A 196 -18.36 -1.78 -10.12
C GLY A 196 -16.91 -1.38 -9.84
N VAL A 197 -16.21 -0.96 -10.88
CA VAL A 197 -14.80 -0.54 -10.87
C VAL A 197 -14.64 0.80 -11.58
N LEU A 198 -13.94 1.75 -10.95
CA LEU A 198 -13.50 3.00 -11.56
C LEU A 198 -11.99 3.18 -11.37
N ASP A 199 -11.22 2.93 -12.42
CA ASP A 199 -9.76 2.92 -12.35
C ASP A 199 -9.17 4.06 -13.20
N LEU A 200 -8.32 4.87 -12.57
CA LEU A 200 -7.73 6.06 -13.18
C LEU A 200 -6.22 6.08 -13.00
N GLU A 201 -5.49 5.85 -14.08
CA GLU A 201 -4.05 5.69 -14.03
C GLU A 201 -3.31 6.77 -14.82
N ARG A 202 -2.17 7.21 -14.28
CA ARG A 202 -1.26 8.12 -14.99
C ARG A 202 0.17 7.68 -14.75
N ARG A 203 0.85 7.27 -15.81
CA ARG A 203 2.20 6.73 -15.73
C ARG A 203 3.18 7.54 -16.57
N TRP A 204 4.34 7.79 -15.99
CA TRP A 204 5.51 8.34 -16.68
C TRP A 204 6.67 7.39 -16.47
N VAL A 205 7.24 6.88 -17.58
CA VAL A 205 8.34 5.90 -17.54
C VAL A 205 9.51 6.43 -18.35
N ALA A 206 10.68 6.37 -17.75
CA ALA A 206 11.97 6.55 -18.41
C ALA A 206 12.84 5.30 -18.14
N GLY A 207 12.76 4.30 -19.02
CA GLY A 207 13.34 2.97 -18.82
C GLY A 207 12.50 1.88 -19.48
N GLU A 208 12.78 0.62 -19.19
CA GLU A 208 11.95 -0.51 -19.60
C GLU A 208 10.82 -0.75 -18.60
N ALA A 209 9.62 -1.04 -19.10
CA ALA A 209 8.49 -1.44 -18.27
C ALA A 209 7.79 -2.64 -18.89
N ARG A 210 7.45 -3.62 -18.05
CA ARG A 210 6.66 -4.80 -18.39
C ARG A 210 5.49 -4.88 -17.42
N ASP A 211 4.27 -4.90 -17.94
CA ASP A 211 3.06 -4.96 -17.12
C ASP A 211 2.23 -6.18 -17.52
N LEU A 212 1.79 -6.95 -16.53
CA LEU A 212 0.89 -8.08 -16.71
C LEU A 212 -0.34 -7.89 -15.82
N GLU A 213 -1.43 -7.47 -16.43
CA GLU A 213 -2.71 -7.27 -15.75
C GLU A 213 -3.72 -8.36 -16.12
N ARG A 214 -4.43 -8.86 -15.11
CA ARG A 214 -5.55 -9.79 -15.27
C ARG A 214 -6.70 -9.37 -14.38
N PHE A 215 -7.78 -8.90 -15.01
CA PHE A 215 -9.01 -8.55 -14.35
C PHE A 215 -10.10 -9.61 -14.57
N GLN A 216 -10.85 -9.93 -13.53
CA GLN A 216 -12.09 -10.71 -13.61
C GLN A 216 -13.18 -9.99 -12.81
N GLY A 217 -14.25 -9.55 -13.46
CA GLY A 217 -15.37 -8.97 -12.73
C GLY A 217 -16.73 -9.12 -13.36
N ALA A 218 -17.75 -8.80 -12.55
CA ALA A 218 -19.16 -9.05 -12.83
C ALA A 218 -20.02 -7.78 -12.64
N GLY A 219 -19.49 -6.61 -12.97
CA GLY A 219 -20.18 -5.32 -12.84
C GLY A 219 -19.61 -4.25 -13.77
N ASP A 220 -20.11 -3.02 -13.65
CA ASP A 220 -19.71 -1.91 -14.52
C ASP A 220 -18.25 -1.51 -14.30
N VAL A 221 -17.45 -1.52 -15.37
CA VAL A 221 -16.04 -1.14 -15.34
C VAL A 221 -15.84 0.15 -16.14
N ARG A 222 -15.18 1.15 -15.54
CA ARG A 222 -14.70 2.35 -16.25
C ARG A 222 -13.23 2.59 -15.96
N GLU A 223 -12.40 2.49 -16.99
CA GLU A 223 -10.95 2.70 -16.91
C GLU A 223 -10.53 3.96 -17.68
N ARG A 224 -9.57 4.71 -17.14
CA ARG A 224 -8.93 5.85 -17.83
C ARG A 224 -7.43 5.89 -17.54
N GLU A 225 -6.65 5.52 -18.54
CA GLU A 225 -5.18 5.51 -18.45
C GLU A 225 -4.57 6.66 -19.25
N ARG A 226 -3.41 7.18 -18.79
CA ARG A 226 -2.58 8.15 -19.52
C ARG A 226 -1.11 7.84 -19.33
N PHE A 227 -0.40 7.65 -20.44
CA PHE A 227 1.03 7.32 -20.46
C PHE A 227 1.85 8.45 -21.08
N ARG A 228 3.05 8.65 -20.55
CA ARG A 228 4.11 9.45 -21.16
C ARG A 228 5.40 8.66 -21.06
N LEU A 229 6.04 8.39 -22.19
CA LEU A 229 7.18 7.48 -22.27
C LEU A 229 8.39 8.23 -22.83
N ALA A 230 9.55 7.97 -22.25
CA ALA A 230 10.86 8.37 -22.75
C ALA A 230 11.80 7.16 -22.64
N GLY A 231 11.64 6.16 -23.51
CA GLY A 231 12.34 4.87 -23.46
C GLY A 231 11.64 3.78 -24.30
N GLY A 232 12.26 2.61 -24.42
CA GLY A 232 11.71 1.46 -25.16
C GLY A 232 10.80 0.59 -24.30
N VAL A 233 9.60 0.25 -24.80
CA VAL A 233 8.69 -0.73 -24.18
C VAL A 233 8.76 -2.02 -25.00
N ARG A 234 9.14 -3.13 -24.35
CA ARG A 234 9.01 -4.48 -24.94
C ARG A 234 7.75 -5.12 -24.37
N GLU A 235 6.77 -5.24 -25.26
CA GLU A 235 5.47 -5.93 -25.19
C GLU A 235 4.24 -5.04 -24.99
N ARG A 236 3.28 -5.29 -25.90
CA ARG A 236 1.97 -4.64 -26.04
C ARG A 236 0.99 -5.21 -24.99
N PRO A 237 0.00 -4.44 -24.52
CA PRO A 237 -1.05 -4.97 -23.65
C PRO A 237 -1.91 -5.98 -24.43
N ARG A 238 -1.72 -7.28 -24.21
CA ARG A 238 -2.68 -8.30 -24.66
C ARG A 238 -3.78 -8.42 -23.62
N ARG A 239 -4.78 -7.53 -23.71
CA ARG A 239 -6.06 -7.70 -23.02
C ARG A 239 -6.79 -8.91 -23.63
N ARG A 240 -6.81 -10.07 -22.96
CA ARG A 240 -7.84 -11.09 -23.29
C ARG A 240 -9.15 -10.63 -22.66
N ARG A 241 -9.91 -9.88 -23.46
CA ARG A 241 -11.31 -9.53 -23.23
C ARG A 241 -12.15 -10.80 -23.41
N GLU A 242 -12.85 -11.22 -22.36
CA GLU A 242 -14.11 -11.97 -22.52
C GLU A 242 -15.22 -11.00 -22.10
N ASP A 243 -16.19 -10.84 -23.00
CA ASP A 243 -17.01 -9.66 -23.25
C ASP A 243 -17.76 -9.04 -22.06
N VAL A 244 -17.83 -7.70 -22.01
CA VAL A 244 -19.07 -6.87 -22.06
C VAL A 244 -18.72 -5.47 -22.61
N ARG A 245 -19.48 -5.01 -23.63
CA ARG A 245 -19.40 -3.71 -24.36
C ARG A 245 -19.94 -2.54 -23.48
N GLU A 246 -19.65 -1.24 -23.63
CA GLU A 246 -19.35 -0.41 -24.80
C GLU A 246 -18.23 0.62 -24.53
N LEU A 247 -17.55 0.98 -25.62
CA LEU A 247 -16.50 1.98 -25.72
C LEU A 247 -17.09 3.40 -25.81
N SER A 248 -16.46 4.39 -25.16
CA SER A 248 -16.45 5.76 -25.69
C SER A 248 -15.01 6.29 -25.72
N CYS A 249 -14.39 6.19 -26.88
CA CYS A 249 -13.15 6.89 -27.21
C CYS A 249 -13.52 8.32 -27.63
N ARG A 250 -13.06 9.33 -26.89
CA ARG A 250 -12.82 10.65 -27.49
C ARG A 250 -11.32 10.77 -27.70
N VAL A 251 -10.92 10.57 -28.95
CA VAL A 251 -9.70 11.16 -29.49
C VAL A 251 -9.97 12.66 -29.54
N GLY A 252 -9.22 13.41 -28.75
CA GLY A 252 -9.14 14.87 -28.86
C GLY A 252 -7.73 15.19 -29.32
N ASP A 253 -7.59 15.41 -30.62
CA ASP A 253 -6.46 16.07 -31.26
C ASP A 253 -6.18 17.45 -30.64
N ARG A 254 -4.90 17.87 -30.71
CA ARG A 254 -4.30 19.23 -30.71
C ARG A 254 -4.97 20.30 -29.81
N GLU A 255 -4.23 21.03 -29.00
CA GLU A 255 -3.50 22.23 -29.43
C GLU A 255 -2.64 22.78 -28.28
N TRP A 256 -1.45 23.27 -28.67
CA TRP A 256 -0.48 24.19 -28.04
C TRP A 256 -0.30 24.23 -26.50
#